data_AF-A0A6P3ZAI2-F1
#
_entry.id   AF-A0A6P3ZAI2-F1
#
_cell.length_a   1.000
_cell.length_b   1.000
_cell.length_c   1.000
_cell.angle_alpha   90.00
_cell.angle_beta   90.00
_cell.angle_gamma   90.00
#
_symmetry.space_group_name_H-M   'P 1'
#
loop_
_entity.id
_entity.type
_entity.pdbx_description
1 polymer ?
#
loop_
_entity_poly.entity_id
_entity_poly.type
_entity_poly.pdbx_seq_one_letter_code
_entity_poly.pdbx_strand_id
1 'polypeptide(L)'
;MPSMHELVAGSFDYRGNTIPVIDLAAAMGYPPLAAVDTAHLIVTEFNRSVQGFLVSDVDRIIHVDGGQMAAPPPALGYGPRVNAVTRIDGDLLAIVDVEQVLASVDPRAVELSDRVQHAAQVQHVGNRRILVVDDSLVARTQLVDLFRKMDLECVVAKDGSEGLDVLRTLTMGPAADRVSLVVSDIEMPSMDGYALTRAIREDAQLRHMKVLLHSSLSGVFNEAMVARVGADRFIAKFQPDVLATAVLELLPA
;
A
#
# COMPACT_ATOMS: atom_id res chain seq x y z
N MET A 1 27.15 14.36 -6.41
CA MET A 1 26.88 13.47 -7.56
C MET A 1 25.94 14.20 -8.50
N PRO A 2 26.14 14.19 -9.84
CA PRO A 2 25.14 14.78 -10.74
C PRO A 2 23.84 13.97 -10.62
N SER A 3 22.70 14.66 -10.53
CA SER A 3 21.32 14.14 -10.39
C SER A 3 20.87 13.57 -9.03
N MET A 4 21.46 13.95 -7.90
CA MET A 4 20.84 13.68 -6.57
C MET A 4 19.64 14.60 -6.34
N HIS A 5 18.53 14.02 -5.90
CA HIS A 5 17.36 14.78 -5.45
C HIS A 5 17.75 15.71 -4.29
N GLU A 6 17.14 16.89 -4.20
CA GLU A 6 17.50 17.93 -3.20
C GLU A 6 17.37 17.48 -1.74
N LEU A 7 16.54 16.46 -1.51
CA LEU A 7 16.30 15.85 -0.21
C LEU A 7 17.32 14.76 0.18
N VAL A 8 18.18 14.35 -0.76
CA VAL A 8 19.21 13.33 -0.52
C VAL A 8 20.49 14.01 -0.06
N ALA A 9 20.82 13.83 1.22
CA ALA A 9 22.06 14.34 1.82
C ALA A 9 23.29 13.53 1.38
N GLY A 10 23.10 12.26 0.98
CA GLY A 10 24.18 11.42 0.49
C GLY A 10 23.83 9.93 0.47
N SER A 11 24.84 9.09 0.71
CA SER A 11 24.71 7.64 0.78
C SER A 11 25.56 7.07 1.92
N PHE A 12 25.14 5.95 2.49
CA PHE A 12 25.83 5.29 3.60
C PHE A 12 26.03 3.81 3.30
N ASP A 13 27.19 3.23 3.67
CA ASP A 13 27.37 1.77 3.61
C ASP A 13 26.74 1.15 4.85
N TYR A 14 25.67 0.39 4.64
CA TYR A 14 25.02 -0.37 5.69
C TYR A 14 25.07 -1.85 5.36
N ARG A 15 25.88 -2.59 6.14
CA ARG A 15 26.06 -4.04 6.01
C ARG A 15 26.50 -4.47 4.60
N GLY A 16 27.35 -3.67 3.95
CA GLY A 16 27.86 -3.96 2.60
C GLY A 16 26.90 -3.59 1.47
N ASN A 17 25.80 -2.89 1.77
CA ASN A 17 24.91 -2.30 0.76
C ASN A 17 24.93 -0.78 0.91
N THR A 18 25.05 -0.07 -0.21
CA THR A 18 24.92 1.39 -0.24
C THR A 18 23.44 1.77 -0.15
N ILE A 19 23.06 2.47 0.91
CA ILE A 19 21.71 2.99 1.13
C ILE A 19 21.66 4.50 0.92
N PRO A 20 20.56 5.08 0.43
CA PRO A 20 20.38 6.52 0.36
C PRO A 20 20.24 7.10 1.76
N VAL A 21 20.78 8.30 1.96
CA VAL A 21 20.60 9.10 3.18
C VAL A 21 19.75 10.32 2.84
N ILE A 22 18.57 10.39 3.44
CA ILE A 22 17.57 11.44 3.23
C ILE A 22 17.66 12.41 4.40
N ASP A 23 17.73 13.72 4.11
CA ASP A 23 17.60 14.75 5.14
C ASP A 23 16.14 14.85 5.58
N LEU A 24 15.85 14.39 6.80
CA LEU A 24 14.48 14.37 7.29
C LEU A 24 13.94 15.78 7.54
N ALA A 25 14.78 16.74 7.95
CA ALA A 25 14.35 18.11 8.14
C ALA A 25 13.90 18.72 6.80
N ALA A 26 14.71 18.55 5.76
CA ALA A 26 14.37 18.98 4.41
C ALA A 26 13.08 18.30 3.90
N ALA A 27 12.95 16.98 4.09
CA ALA A 27 11.78 16.23 3.66
C ALA A 27 10.50 16.66 4.40
N MET A 28 10.64 17.11 5.65
CA MET A 28 9.55 17.67 6.44
C MET A 28 9.20 19.12 6.08
N GLY A 29 9.96 19.75 5.18
CA GLY A 29 9.78 21.13 4.74
C GLY A 29 10.54 22.18 5.56
N TYR A 30 11.46 21.75 6.42
CA TYR A 30 12.39 22.63 7.13
C TYR A 30 13.64 22.88 6.29
N PRO A 31 14.48 23.87 6.65
CA PRO A 31 15.82 23.99 6.07
C PRO A 31 16.64 22.70 6.28
N PRO A 32 17.46 22.29 5.30
CA PRO A 32 18.38 21.16 5.47
C PRO A 32 19.29 21.32 6.69
N LEU A 33 19.70 20.20 7.28
CA LEU A 33 20.57 20.16 8.45
C LEU A 33 21.94 20.79 8.14
N ALA A 34 22.28 21.84 8.89
CA ALA A 34 23.54 22.57 8.70
C ALA A 34 24.76 21.87 9.30
N ALA A 35 24.57 21.08 10.38
CA ALA A 35 25.65 20.43 11.14
C ALA A 35 25.55 18.91 11.02
N VAL A 36 26.01 18.37 9.88
CA VAL A 36 25.97 16.92 9.60
C VAL A 36 26.86 16.13 10.57
N ASP A 37 27.94 16.73 11.09
CA ASP A 37 28.92 16.08 11.97
C ASP A 37 28.35 15.67 13.34
N THR A 38 27.28 16.35 13.79
CA THR A 38 26.57 16.06 15.05
C THR A 38 25.21 15.41 14.82
N ALA A 39 24.84 15.20 13.56
CA ALA A 39 23.58 14.59 13.21
C ALA A 39 23.62 13.07 13.45
N HIS A 40 22.44 12.51 13.64
CA HIS A 40 22.25 11.08 13.83
C HIS A 40 21.67 10.47 12.55
N LEU A 41 22.09 9.25 12.25
CA LEU A 41 21.54 8.47 11.15
C LEU A 41 20.60 7.39 11.72
N ILE A 42 19.30 7.51 11.41
CA ILE A 42 18.32 6.47 11.71
C ILE A 42 18.17 5.59 10.47
N VAL A 43 18.61 4.33 10.56
CA VAL A 43 18.41 3.37 9.49
C VAL A 43 17.05 2.69 9.67
N THR A 44 16.19 2.80 8.68
CA THR A 44 14.86 2.19 8.67
C THR A 44 14.74 1.21 7.51
N GLU A 45 14.07 0.09 7.76
CA GLU A 45 13.63 -0.82 6.71
C GLU A 45 12.11 -0.66 6.54
N PHE A 46 11.69 -0.28 5.34
CA PHE A 46 10.28 -0.10 5.00
C PHE A 46 10.02 -0.68 3.61
N ASN A 47 8.97 -1.50 3.45
CA ASN A 47 8.66 -2.21 2.19
C ASN A 47 9.88 -2.94 1.57
N ARG A 48 10.75 -3.53 2.40
CA ARG A 48 12.01 -4.21 2.00
C ARG A 48 13.06 -3.28 1.37
N SER A 49 12.82 -1.98 1.36
CA SER A 49 13.83 -0.97 1.09
C SER A 49 14.49 -0.55 2.40
N VAL A 50 15.80 -0.31 2.37
CA VAL A 50 16.56 0.21 3.51
C VAL A 50 17.04 1.60 3.16
N GLN A 51 16.73 2.56 4.02
CA GLN A 51 17.11 3.95 3.86
C GLN A 51 17.61 4.51 5.19
N GLY A 52 18.48 5.50 5.11
CA GLY A 52 18.91 6.30 6.24
C GLY A 52 18.15 7.62 6.29
N PHE A 53 17.65 7.99 7.46
CA PHE A 53 17.17 9.34 7.74
C PHE A 53 18.22 10.07 8.58
N LEU A 54 18.72 11.17 8.03
CA LEU A 54 19.56 12.10 8.77
C LEU A 54 18.66 12.99 9.63
N VAL A 55 18.87 12.96 10.94
CA VAL A 55 18.12 13.74 11.93
C VAL A 55 19.08 14.54 12.80
N SER A 56 18.62 15.67 13.35
CA SER A 56 19.46 16.49 14.23
C SER A 56 19.86 15.75 15.50
N ASP A 57 18.90 15.05 16.12
CA ASP A 57 19.09 14.40 17.42
C ASP A 57 18.07 13.28 17.62
N VAL A 58 18.35 12.38 18.57
CA VAL A 58 17.45 11.30 18.99
C VAL A 58 17.29 11.36 20.51
N ASP A 59 16.14 11.83 20.99
CA ASP A 59 15.85 11.87 22.43
C ASP A 59 15.71 10.44 23.01
N ARG A 60 14.81 9.64 22.43
CA ARG A 60 14.55 8.26 22.86
C ARG A 60 13.85 7.44 21.78
N ILE A 61 13.94 6.11 21.90
CA ILE A 61 13.20 5.14 21.08
C ILE A 61 12.15 4.46 21.95
N ILE A 62 10.89 4.54 21.53
CA ILE A 62 9.75 4.02 22.27
C ILE A 62 8.80 3.31 21.31
N HIS A 63 8.11 2.28 21.81
CA HIS A 63 7.07 1.59 21.08
C HIS A 63 5.72 2.25 21.37
N VAL A 64 4.94 2.51 20.32
CA VAL A 64 3.61 3.15 20.43
C VAL A 64 2.59 2.25 19.77
N ASP A 65 1.56 1.87 20.52
CA ASP A 65 0.43 1.12 20.00
C ASP A 65 -0.44 2.00 19.09
N GLY A 66 -0.86 1.46 17.94
CA GLY A 66 -1.70 2.17 16.97
C GLY A 66 -3.02 2.72 17.54
N GLY A 67 -3.56 2.08 18.59
CA GLY A 67 -4.78 2.55 19.27
C GLY A 67 -4.62 3.85 20.06
N GLN A 68 -3.39 4.31 20.31
CA GLN A 68 -3.09 5.57 21.00
C GLN A 68 -2.77 6.72 20.03
N MET A 69 -2.94 6.49 18.73
CA MET A 69 -2.70 7.46 17.67
C MET A 69 -4.01 8.14 17.27
N ALA A 70 -3.94 9.43 16.99
CA ALA A 70 -5.07 10.24 16.53
C ALA A 70 -4.71 10.94 15.21
N ALA A 71 -5.73 11.31 14.44
CA ALA A 71 -5.52 12.12 13.23
C ALA A 71 -4.88 13.48 13.61
N PRO A 72 -3.91 13.98 12.82
CA PRO A 72 -3.25 15.25 13.12
C PRO A 72 -4.24 16.42 13.01
N PRO A 73 -4.31 17.31 14.01
CA PRO A 73 -5.03 18.57 13.90
C PRO A 73 -4.64 19.36 12.63
N PRO A 74 -5.59 19.87 11.83
CA PRO A 74 -5.29 20.65 10.63
C PRO A 74 -4.38 21.87 10.89
N ALA A 75 -4.44 22.42 12.09
CA ALA A 75 -3.65 23.58 12.53
C ALA A 75 -2.14 23.31 12.66
N LEU A 76 -1.69 22.04 12.65
CA LEU A 76 -0.26 21.71 12.77
C LEU A 76 0.54 22.05 11.51
N GLY A 77 -0.10 22.21 10.35
CA GLY A 77 0.57 22.69 9.13
C GLY A 77 1.55 21.71 8.48
N TYR A 78 1.69 20.48 8.99
CA TYR A 78 2.59 19.46 8.41
C TYR A 78 2.15 18.93 7.04
N GLY A 79 0.88 19.13 6.68
CA GLY A 79 0.31 18.63 5.42
C GLY A 79 0.31 17.10 5.38
N PRO A 80 0.58 16.47 4.22
CA PRO A 80 0.54 15.01 4.08
C PRO A 80 1.73 14.29 4.75
N ARG A 81 2.73 15.02 5.28
CA ARG A 81 3.97 14.43 5.82
C ARG A 81 3.84 13.86 7.22
N VAL A 82 2.70 14.07 7.87
CA VAL A 82 2.37 13.50 9.19
C VAL A 82 1.06 12.76 9.04
N ASN A 83 1.06 11.47 9.31
CA ASN A 83 -0.15 10.64 9.20
C ASN A 83 -0.92 10.54 10.52
N ALA A 84 -0.25 10.77 11.65
CA ALA A 84 -0.84 10.67 12.97
C ALA A 84 -0.11 11.53 14.00
N VAL A 85 -0.77 11.76 15.13
CA VAL A 85 -0.17 12.32 16.34
C VAL A 85 -0.44 11.40 17.52
N THR A 86 0.46 11.42 18.49
CA THR A 86 0.29 10.72 19.77
C THR A 86 0.74 11.61 20.92
N ARG A 87 0.37 11.26 22.15
CA ARG A 87 0.86 11.95 23.36
C ARG A 87 1.67 11.02 24.21
N ILE A 88 2.87 11.45 24.56
CA ILE A 88 3.80 10.69 25.39
C ILE A 88 4.35 11.64 26.44
N ASP A 89 4.22 11.27 27.71
CA ASP A 89 4.59 12.11 28.86
C ASP A 89 3.95 13.53 28.85
N GLY A 90 2.80 13.67 28.17
CA GLY A 90 2.09 14.95 28.02
C GLY A 90 2.43 15.73 26.75
N ASP A 91 3.55 15.41 26.11
CA ASP A 91 4.02 16.04 24.88
C ASP A 91 3.31 15.49 23.65
N LEU A 92 2.92 16.38 22.74
CA LEU A 92 2.29 16.00 21.47
C LEU A 92 3.39 15.70 20.45
N LEU A 93 3.43 14.46 19.98
CA LEU A 93 4.41 13.98 19.02
C LEU A 93 3.74 13.73 17.67
N ALA A 94 4.37 14.22 16.61
CA ALA A 94 3.96 13.95 15.23
C ALA A 94 4.61 12.66 14.74
N ILE A 95 3.80 11.79 14.14
CA ILE A 95 4.26 10.56 13.49
C ILE A 95 4.48 10.89 12.01
N VAL A 96 5.74 10.85 11.60
CA VAL A 96 6.14 11.13 10.22
C VAL A 96 5.59 10.04 9.31
N ASP A 97 4.96 10.47 8.22
CA ASP A 97 4.60 9.60 7.12
C ASP A 97 5.84 9.33 6.26
N VAL A 98 6.54 8.25 6.59
CA VAL A 98 7.76 7.81 5.90
C VAL A 98 7.48 7.52 4.41
N GLU A 99 6.28 7.07 4.05
CA GLU A 99 5.93 6.80 2.66
C GLU A 99 5.88 8.07 1.84
N GLN A 100 5.22 9.11 2.37
CA GLN A 100 5.17 10.43 1.72
C GLN A 100 6.55 11.06 1.60
N VAL A 101 7.40 10.87 2.61
CA VAL A 101 8.80 11.29 2.55
C VAL A 101 9.54 10.56 1.43
N LEU A 102 9.43 9.24 1.32
CA LEU A 102 10.09 8.47 0.26
C LEU A 102 9.56 8.83 -1.14
N ALA A 103 8.24 9.00 -1.28
CA ALA A 103 7.60 9.41 -2.52
C ALA A 103 8.09 10.78 -3.02
N SER A 104 8.47 11.67 -2.10
CA SER A 104 9.02 12.98 -2.43
C SER A 104 10.48 12.94 -2.92
N VAL A 105 11.23 11.87 -2.60
CA VAL A 105 12.63 11.69 -2.97
C VAL A 105 12.77 10.93 -4.29
N ASP A 106 12.00 9.84 -4.41
CA ASP A 106 11.87 9.06 -5.63
C ASP A 106 10.40 8.62 -5.78
N PRO A 107 9.63 9.25 -6.69
CA PRO A 107 8.27 8.82 -6.96
C PRO A 107 8.16 7.35 -7.39
N ARG A 108 9.26 6.74 -7.89
CA ARG A 108 9.33 5.33 -8.26
C ARG A 108 9.44 4.38 -7.07
N ALA A 109 9.79 4.87 -5.88
CA ALA A 109 9.76 4.05 -4.66
C ALA A 109 8.34 3.59 -4.28
N VAL A 110 7.32 4.23 -4.85
CA VAL A 110 5.89 3.86 -4.75
C VAL A 110 5.41 3.11 -6.01
N GLU A 111 6.28 2.94 -7.01
CA GLU A 111 5.99 2.17 -8.22
C GLU A 111 6.39 0.70 -8.07
N LEU A 112 5.78 -0.18 -8.86
CA LEU A 112 6.15 -1.59 -8.93
C LEU A 112 7.65 -1.75 -9.18
N SER A 113 8.34 -2.53 -8.36
CA SER A 113 9.75 -2.83 -8.64
C SER A 113 9.93 -3.58 -9.96
N ASP A 114 11.06 -3.36 -10.63
CA ASP A 114 11.43 -4.02 -11.89
C ASP A 114 11.34 -5.56 -11.79
N ARG A 115 11.58 -6.10 -10.59
CA ARG A 115 11.45 -7.53 -10.29
C ARG A 115 10.02 -8.03 -10.47
N VAL A 116 9.05 -7.30 -9.95
CA VAL A 116 7.63 -7.68 -10.04
C VAL A 116 7.11 -7.49 -11.45
N GLN A 117 7.52 -6.42 -12.14
CA GLN A 117 7.19 -6.21 -13.55
C GLN A 117 7.72 -7.36 -14.42
N HIS A 118 8.97 -7.79 -14.20
CA HIS A 118 9.53 -8.92 -14.90
C HIS A 118 8.81 -10.24 -14.58
N ALA A 119 8.44 -10.47 -13.32
CA ALA A 119 7.67 -11.66 -12.92
C ALA A 119 6.31 -11.72 -13.63
N ALA A 120 5.60 -10.60 -13.74
CA ALA A 120 4.32 -10.53 -14.46
C ALA A 120 4.49 -10.86 -15.95
N GLN A 121 5.53 -10.32 -16.60
CA GLN A 121 5.84 -10.63 -18.00
C GLN A 121 6.19 -12.11 -18.20
N VAL A 122 7.01 -12.69 -17.33
CA VAL A 122 7.41 -14.11 -17.40
C VAL A 122 6.19 -15.03 -17.23
N GLN A 123 5.24 -14.68 -16.36
CA GLN A 123 4.03 -15.45 -16.14
C GLN A 123 2.96 -15.26 -17.24
N HIS A 124 3.21 -14.43 -18.26
CA HIS A 124 2.28 -14.22 -19.39
C HIS A 124 0.85 -13.90 -18.94
N VAL A 125 0.69 -13.09 -17.90
CA VAL A 125 -0.63 -12.72 -17.37
C VAL A 125 -1.42 -11.77 -18.29
N GLY A 126 -0.83 -11.38 -19.43
CA GLY A 126 -1.25 -10.34 -20.39
C GLY A 126 -2.63 -10.45 -21.05
N ASN A 127 -3.52 -11.30 -20.56
CA ASN A 127 -4.92 -11.40 -21.02
C ASN A 127 -5.89 -11.70 -19.87
N ARG A 128 -5.45 -11.57 -18.62
CA ARG A 128 -6.27 -11.90 -17.46
C ARG A 128 -7.01 -10.68 -16.98
N ARG A 129 -8.31 -10.88 -16.76
CA ARG A 129 -9.22 -9.87 -16.25
C ARG A 129 -9.34 -9.98 -14.74
N ILE A 130 -9.18 -8.87 -14.04
CA ILE A 130 -9.40 -8.76 -12.60
C ILE A 130 -10.52 -7.76 -12.32
N LEU A 131 -11.27 -7.99 -11.25
CA LEU A 131 -12.28 -7.05 -10.77
C LEU A 131 -11.71 -6.27 -9.58
N VAL A 132 -11.69 -4.95 -9.68
CA VAL A 132 -11.30 -4.03 -8.61
C VAL A 132 -12.57 -3.39 -8.02
N VAL A 133 -12.81 -3.61 -6.74
CA VAL A 133 -13.99 -3.08 -6.02
C VAL A 133 -13.52 -2.17 -4.89
N ASP A 134 -13.75 -0.87 -5.02
CA ASP A 134 -13.37 0.13 -4.02
C ASP A 134 -14.25 1.37 -4.21
N ASP A 135 -14.78 1.94 -3.14
CA ASP A 135 -15.67 3.11 -3.19
C ASP A 135 -14.92 4.43 -3.41
N SER A 136 -13.62 4.46 -3.10
CA SER A 136 -12.73 5.58 -3.40
C SER A 136 -12.28 5.54 -4.86
N LEU A 137 -12.69 6.55 -5.63
CA LEU A 137 -12.22 6.76 -7.01
C LEU A 137 -10.68 6.84 -7.11
N VAL A 138 -10.03 7.44 -6.11
CA VAL A 138 -8.57 7.60 -6.08
C VAL A 138 -7.89 6.25 -5.88
N ALA A 139 -8.31 5.47 -4.88
CA ALA A 139 -7.73 4.15 -4.62
C ALA A 139 -7.96 3.20 -5.80
N ARG A 140 -9.16 3.22 -6.38
CA ARG A 140 -9.49 2.43 -7.57
C ARG A 140 -8.63 2.79 -8.77
N THR A 141 -8.40 4.08 -9.02
CA THR A 141 -7.50 4.54 -10.10
C THR A 141 -6.08 4.05 -9.87
N GLN A 142 -5.54 4.18 -8.65
CA GLN A 142 -4.20 3.70 -8.30
C GLN A 142 -4.04 2.19 -8.52
N LEU A 143 -5.04 1.40 -8.11
CA LEU A 143 -5.06 -0.05 -8.33
C LEU A 143 -5.09 -0.40 -9.82
N VAL A 144 -5.93 0.28 -10.60
CA VAL A 144 -6.00 0.07 -12.06
C VAL A 144 -4.67 0.39 -12.72
N ASP A 145 -4.03 1.50 -12.36
CA ASP A 145 -2.72 1.88 -12.92
C ASP A 145 -1.64 0.86 -12.55
N LEU A 146 -1.66 0.36 -11.32
CA LEU A 146 -0.77 -0.69 -10.84
C LEU A 146 -0.93 -2.00 -11.65
N PHE A 147 -2.16 -2.47 -11.81
CA PHE A 147 -2.43 -3.72 -12.51
C PHE A 147 -2.24 -3.61 -14.02
N ARG A 148 -2.47 -2.45 -14.62
CA ARG A 148 -2.14 -2.20 -16.03
C ARG A 148 -0.63 -2.26 -16.29
N LYS A 149 0.21 -1.81 -15.34
CA LYS A 149 1.67 -1.99 -15.43
C LYS A 149 2.07 -3.49 -15.42
N MET A 150 1.20 -4.36 -14.91
CA MET A 150 1.35 -5.82 -14.95
C MET A 150 0.70 -6.46 -16.18
N ASP A 151 0.22 -5.68 -17.14
CA ASP A 151 -0.49 -6.14 -18.35
C ASP A 151 -1.84 -6.83 -18.06
N LEU A 152 -2.48 -6.51 -16.93
CA LEU A 152 -3.79 -7.04 -16.55
C LEU A 152 -4.94 -6.16 -17.05
N GLU A 153 -6.03 -6.78 -17.49
CA GLU A 153 -7.28 -6.09 -17.78
C GLU A 153 -8.05 -5.84 -16.49
N CYS A 154 -8.50 -4.61 -16.26
CA CYS A 154 -9.23 -4.25 -15.05
C CYS A 154 -10.69 -3.93 -15.36
N VAL A 155 -11.61 -4.61 -14.67
CA VAL A 155 -13.00 -4.19 -14.51
C VAL A 155 -13.14 -3.53 -13.15
N VAL A 156 -13.94 -2.48 -13.06
CA VAL A 156 -14.07 -1.66 -11.86
C VAL A 156 -15.52 -1.64 -11.37
N ALA A 157 -15.69 -1.66 -10.05
CA ALA A 157 -16.96 -1.44 -9.37
C ALA A 157 -16.75 -0.51 -8.16
N LYS A 158 -17.78 0.25 -7.79
CA LYS A 158 -17.70 1.24 -6.71
C LYS A 158 -18.17 0.72 -5.34
N ASP A 159 -18.81 -0.44 -5.30
CA ASP A 159 -19.18 -1.12 -4.07
C ASP A 159 -19.38 -2.62 -4.30
N GLY A 160 -19.55 -3.38 -3.22
CA GLY A 160 -19.72 -4.83 -3.30
C GLY A 160 -20.95 -5.28 -4.09
N SER A 161 -22.03 -4.50 -4.10
CA SER A 161 -23.25 -4.86 -4.82
C SER A 161 -23.03 -4.78 -6.33
N GLU A 162 -22.45 -3.66 -6.79
CA GLU A 162 -22.06 -3.50 -8.20
C GLU A 162 -21.03 -4.55 -8.61
N GLY A 163 -20.05 -4.83 -7.73
CA GLY A 163 -19.05 -5.87 -7.96
C GLY A 163 -19.69 -7.25 -8.19
N LEU A 164 -20.64 -7.64 -7.34
CA LEU A 164 -21.34 -8.93 -7.47
C LEU A 164 -22.17 -9.01 -8.76
N ASP A 165 -22.86 -7.94 -9.14
CA ASP A 165 -23.66 -7.90 -10.37
C ASP A 165 -22.79 -8.00 -11.62
N VAL A 166 -21.63 -7.33 -11.62
CA VAL A 166 -20.62 -7.44 -12.67
C VAL A 166 -20.10 -8.87 -12.79
N LEU A 167 -19.78 -9.53 -11.67
CA LEU A 167 -19.31 -10.92 -11.67
C LEU A 167 -20.32 -11.88 -12.28
N ARG A 168 -21.59 -11.75 -11.89
CA ARG A 168 -22.68 -12.58 -12.42
C ARG A 168 -22.85 -12.37 -13.93
N THR A 169 -22.83 -11.10 -14.36
CA THR A 169 -22.97 -10.75 -15.78
C THR A 169 -21.84 -11.35 -16.62
N LEU A 170 -20.59 -11.19 -16.19
CA LEU A 170 -19.43 -11.70 -16.92
C LEU A 170 -19.34 -13.23 -16.89
N THR A 171 -19.83 -13.87 -15.83
CA THR A 171 -19.83 -15.34 -15.72
C THR A 171 -20.81 -16.00 -16.70
N MET A 172 -21.91 -15.32 -17.04
CA MET A 172 -22.85 -15.75 -18.08
C MET A 172 -22.32 -15.54 -19.51
N GLY A 173 -21.29 -14.70 -19.67
CA GLY A 173 -20.67 -14.39 -20.96
C GLY A 173 -19.65 -15.44 -21.43
N PRO A 174 -18.93 -15.15 -22.53
CA PRO A 174 -17.83 -15.98 -23.02
C PRO A 174 -16.77 -16.25 -21.95
N ALA A 175 -16.13 -17.42 -22.01
CA ALA A 175 -15.09 -17.77 -21.05
C ALA A 175 -13.91 -16.77 -21.03
N ALA A 176 -13.62 -16.13 -22.16
CA ALA A 176 -12.60 -15.09 -22.29
C ALA A 176 -12.92 -13.83 -21.48
N ASP A 177 -14.20 -13.57 -21.17
CA ASP A 177 -14.63 -12.37 -20.46
C ASP A 177 -14.65 -12.54 -18.93
N ARG A 178 -14.34 -13.74 -18.45
CA ARG A 178 -14.44 -14.08 -17.03
C ARG A 178 -13.34 -13.43 -16.23
N VAL A 179 -13.71 -12.97 -15.05
CA VAL A 179 -12.78 -12.45 -14.05
C VAL A 179 -12.01 -13.62 -13.43
N SER A 180 -10.70 -13.48 -13.30
CA SER A 180 -9.81 -14.47 -12.68
C SER A 180 -9.57 -14.24 -11.19
N LEU A 181 -9.68 -12.98 -10.74
CA LEU A 181 -9.43 -12.56 -9.37
C LEU A 181 -10.27 -11.33 -9.02
N VAL A 182 -10.80 -11.29 -7.80
CA VAL A 182 -11.43 -10.09 -7.22
C VAL A 182 -10.45 -9.47 -6.23
N VAL A 183 -10.21 -8.17 -6.35
CA VAL A 183 -9.49 -7.33 -5.39
C VAL A 183 -10.49 -6.33 -4.84
N SER A 184 -10.82 -6.44 -3.55
CA SER A 184 -11.87 -5.62 -2.93
C SER A 184 -11.37 -4.89 -1.70
N ASP A 185 -11.75 -3.62 -1.55
CA ASP A 185 -11.72 -3.00 -0.23
C ASP A 185 -12.72 -3.68 0.71
N ILE A 186 -12.51 -3.53 2.00
CA ILE A 186 -13.44 -3.96 3.03
C ILE A 186 -14.45 -2.86 3.31
N GLU A 187 -14.00 -1.63 3.54
CA GLU A 187 -14.84 -0.57 4.08
C GLU A 187 -15.63 0.13 2.97
N MET A 188 -16.79 -0.44 2.60
CA MET A 188 -17.68 0.12 1.57
C MET A 188 -19.11 0.32 2.12
N PRO A 189 -19.82 1.38 1.70
CA PRO A 189 -21.08 1.81 2.34
C PRO A 189 -22.29 0.92 2.06
N SER A 190 -22.39 0.32 0.86
CA SER A 190 -23.57 -0.47 0.46
C SER A 190 -23.42 -1.95 0.86
N MET A 191 -22.44 -2.61 0.27
CA MET A 191 -22.04 -3.97 0.57
C MET A 191 -20.54 -3.93 0.80
N ASP A 192 -20.11 -4.27 2.01
CA ASP A 192 -18.72 -4.30 2.41
C ASP A 192 -17.96 -5.49 1.75
N GLY A 193 -16.63 -5.48 1.80
CA GLY A 193 -15.82 -6.53 1.19
C GLY A 193 -16.04 -7.92 1.81
N TYR A 194 -16.40 -7.99 3.08
CA TYR A 194 -16.72 -9.25 3.75
C TYR A 194 -18.02 -9.86 3.23
N ALA A 195 -19.06 -9.03 3.08
CA ALA A 195 -20.36 -9.40 2.55
C ALA A 195 -20.25 -9.79 1.07
N LEU A 196 -19.48 -9.05 0.28
CA LEU A 196 -19.16 -9.42 -1.11
C LEU A 196 -18.49 -10.80 -1.17
N THR A 197 -17.43 -11.01 -0.37
CA THR A 197 -16.70 -12.29 -0.34
C THR A 197 -17.65 -13.44 0.01
N ARG A 198 -18.49 -13.25 1.04
CA ARG A 198 -19.47 -14.25 1.45
C ARG A 198 -20.47 -14.54 0.33
N ALA A 199 -21.00 -13.51 -0.33
CA ALA A 199 -21.93 -13.69 -1.45
C ALA A 199 -21.30 -14.46 -2.62
N ILE A 200 -20.03 -14.20 -2.93
CA ILE A 200 -19.25 -14.97 -3.92
C ILE A 200 -19.16 -16.45 -3.50
N ARG A 201 -18.90 -16.74 -2.23
CA ARG A 201 -18.80 -18.13 -1.73
C ARG A 201 -20.13 -18.87 -1.71
N GLU A 202 -21.24 -18.17 -1.49
CA GLU A 202 -22.59 -18.73 -1.49
C GLU A 202 -23.12 -18.96 -2.92
N ASP A 203 -22.60 -18.26 -3.92
CA ASP A 203 -22.98 -18.42 -5.32
C ASP A 203 -22.25 -19.61 -5.98
N ALA A 204 -23.01 -20.61 -6.44
CA ALA A 204 -22.46 -21.85 -7.00
C ALA A 204 -21.55 -21.62 -8.23
N GLN A 205 -21.80 -20.55 -8.99
CA GLN A 205 -20.98 -20.21 -10.17
C GLN A 205 -19.73 -19.42 -9.80
N LEU A 206 -19.74 -18.67 -8.70
CA LEU A 206 -18.64 -17.78 -8.31
C LEU A 206 -17.74 -18.33 -7.20
N ARG A 207 -18.20 -19.33 -6.43
CA ARG A 207 -17.51 -19.82 -5.21
C ARG A 207 -16.05 -20.23 -5.38
N HIS A 208 -15.64 -20.57 -6.61
CA HIS A 208 -14.28 -20.98 -6.97
C HIS A 208 -13.33 -19.80 -7.23
N MET A 209 -13.87 -18.59 -7.39
CA MET A 209 -13.10 -17.39 -7.69
C MET A 209 -12.16 -17.03 -6.55
N LYS A 210 -10.99 -16.51 -6.89
CA LYS A 210 -10.06 -15.97 -5.89
C LYS A 210 -10.51 -14.58 -5.45
N VAL A 211 -10.42 -14.32 -4.15
CA VAL A 211 -10.77 -13.02 -3.55
C VAL A 211 -9.63 -12.55 -2.65
N LEU A 212 -9.07 -11.39 -2.97
CA LEU A 212 -8.08 -10.68 -2.18
C LEU A 212 -8.74 -9.44 -1.57
N LEU A 213 -8.65 -9.30 -0.25
CA LEU A 213 -9.11 -8.11 0.47
C LEU A 213 -7.94 -7.12 0.62
N HIS A 214 -8.16 -5.86 0.25
CA HIS A 214 -7.16 -4.79 0.23
C HIS A 214 -7.66 -3.55 0.97
N SER A 215 -7.29 -3.38 2.25
CA SER A 215 -7.91 -2.36 3.13
C SER A 215 -6.91 -1.58 4.00
N SER A 216 -7.23 -0.33 4.35
CA SER A 216 -6.42 0.52 5.25
C SER A 216 -6.47 0.08 6.72
N LEU A 217 -7.31 -0.87 7.07
CA LEU A 217 -7.52 -1.32 8.45
C LEU A 217 -6.27 -2.04 9.00
N SER A 218 -5.42 -1.33 9.72
CA SER A 218 -4.15 -1.84 10.27
C SER A 218 -4.18 -2.17 11.78
N GLY A 219 -5.24 -1.78 12.51
CA GLY A 219 -5.21 -1.79 13.98
C GLY A 219 -5.70 -3.06 14.69
N VAL A 220 -6.70 -3.75 14.15
CA VAL A 220 -7.23 -5.00 14.72
C VAL A 220 -7.75 -5.87 13.56
N PHE A 221 -6.83 -6.37 12.76
CA PHE A 221 -7.18 -7.28 11.68
C PHE A 221 -7.78 -8.56 12.27
N ASN A 222 -9.02 -8.87 11.90
CA ASN A 222 -9.70 -10.05 12.39
C ASN A 222 -9.45 -11.21 11.42
N GLU A 223 -8.29 -11.86 11.55
CA GLU A 223 -7.94 -13.08 10.81
C GLU A 223 -9.08 -14.11 10.83
N ALA A 224 -9.77 -14.23 11.97
CA ALA A 224 -10.92 -15.12 12.10
C ALA A 224 -12.09 -14.70 11.20
N MET A 225 -12.29 -13.40 10.97
CA MET A 225 -13.31 -12.91 10.04
C MET A 225 -12.94 -13.20 8.58
N VAL A 226 -11.69 -12.98 8.18
CA VAL A 226 -11.19 -13.30 6.83
C VAL A 226 -11.30 -14.79 6.54
N ALA A 227 -10.88 -15.63 7.49
CA ALA A 227 -11.05 -17.08 7.39
C ALA A 227 -12.53 -17.49 7.33
N ARG A 228 -13.41 -16.83 8.11
CA ARG A 228 -14.84 -17.13 8.13
C ARG A 228 -15.54 -16.80 6.83
N VAL A 229 -15.20 -15.69 6.17
CA VAL A 229 -15.77 -15.35 4.86
C VAL A 229 -15.11 -16.10 3.71
N GLY A 230 -13.94 -16.69 3.94
CA GLY A 230 -13.22 -17.51 2.98
C GLY A 230 -12.49 -16.70 1.90
N ALA A 231 -12.00 -15.50 2.22
CA ALA A 231 -11.10 -14.78 1.32
C ALA A 231 -9.74 -15.51 1.23
N ASP A 232 -9.08 -15.44 0.07
CA ASP A 232 -7.83 -16.16 -0.20
C ASP A 232 -6.61 -15.41 0.32
N ARG A 233 -6.68 -14.08 0.42
CA ARG A 233 -5.60 -13.23 0.94
C ARG A 233 -6.16 -11.93 1.51
N PHE A 234 -5.44 -11.36 2.45
CA PHE A 234 -5.62 -9.98 2.91
C PHE A 234 -4.29 -9.24 2.81
N ILE A 235 -4.34 -8.02 2.30
CA ILE A 235 -3.19 -7.12 2.17
C ILE A 235 -3.62 -5.74 2.68
N ALA A 236 -2.81 -5.12 3.52
CA ALA A 236 -3.05 -3.74 3.93
C ALA A 236 -2.83 -2.80 2.73
N LYS A 237 -3.62 -1.71 2.64
CA LYS A 237 -3.41 -0.67 1.61
C LYS A 237 -1.96 -0.16 1.69
N PHE A 238 -1.41 0.27 0.55
CA PHE A 238 -0.10 0.92 0.39
C PHE A 238 1.16 0.01 0.37
N GLN A 239 1.00 -1.26 -0.02
CA GLN A 239 2.12 -2.14 -0.35
C GLN A 239 2.06 -2.63 -1.82
N PRO A 240 2.43 -1.81 -2.82
CA PRO A 240 2.32 -2.13 -4.25
C PRO A 240 2.94 -3.47 -4.65
N ASP A 241 4.19 -3.72 -4.23
CA ASP A 241 4.91 -4.95 -4.55
C ASP A 241 4.30 -6.19 -3.87
N VAL A 242 3.85 -6.02 -2.63
CA VAL A 242 3.22 -7.11 -1.86
C VAL A 242 1.88 -7.47 -2.48
N LEU A 243 1.08 -6.47 -2.84
CA LEU A 243 -0.18 -6.64 -3.54
C LEU A 243 0.04 -7.31 -4.91
N ALA A 244 0.95 -6.77 -5.72
CA ALA A 244 1.24 -7.31 -7.04
C ALA A 244 1.75 -8.75 -6.99
N THR A 245 2.65 -9.07 -6.03
CA THR A 245 3.11 -10.45 -5.79
C THR A 245 1.95 -11.36 -5.40
N ALA A 246 1.08 -10.92 -4.48
CA ALA A 246 -0.09 -11.71 -4.07
C ALA A 246 -1.07 -11.92 -5.22
N VAL A 247 -1.26 -10.93 -6.09
CA VAL A 247 -2.07 -11.09 -7.31
C VAL A 247 -1.46 -12.14 -8.24
N LEU A 248 -0.15 -12.09 -8.51
CA LEU A 248 0.52 -13.10 -9.34
C LEU A 248 0.41 -14.51 -8.75
N GLU A 249 0.51 -14.66 -7.43
CA GLU A 249 0.35 -15.96 -6.74
C GLU A 249 -1.08 -16.51 -6.82
N LEU A 250 -2.10 -15.64 -6.83
CA LEU A 250 -3.51 -16.03 -6.85
C LEU A 250 -4.07 -16.22 -8.25
N LEU A 251 -3.49 -15.58 -9.26
CA LEU A 251 -3.89 -15.81 -10.63
C LEU A 251 -3.62 -17.29 -10.98
N PRO A 252 -4.60 -17.99 -11.59
CA PRO A 252 -4.37 -19.38 -12.00
C PRO A 252 -3.18 -19.46 -12.97
N ALA A 253 -2.50 -20.60 -13.05
CA ALA A 253 -1.50 -20.84 -14.10
C ALA A 253 -2.16 -20.85 -15.50
#